data_AF-A0A395CWI0-F1
#
_entry.id   AF-A0A395CWI0-F1
#
_cell.length_a   1.000
_cell.length_b   1.000
_cell.length_c   1.000
_cell.angle_alpha   90.00
_cell.angle_beta   90.00
_cell.angle_gamma   90.00
#
_symmetry.space_group_name_H-M   'P 1'
#
loop_
_entity.id
_entity.type
_entity.pdbx_description
1 polymer ?
#
loop_
_entity_poly.entity_id
_entity_poly.type
_entity_poly.pdbx_seq_one_letter_code
_entity_poly.pdbx_strand_id
1 'polypeptide(L)' 'EWAGKVPPPREDELEKLDELPFLHDTSRLSCQIIWSDELDGLRLTLVKEA' A
#
# COMPACT_ATOMS: atom_id res chain seq x y z
N GLU A 1 0.85 13.30 3.37
CA GLU A 1 1.76 12.24 2.89
C GLU A 1 1.77 11.08 3.89
N TRP A 2 1.16 9.95 3.54
CA TRP A 2 1.30 8.70 4.31
C TRP A 2 2.26 7.71 3.64
N ALA A 3 2.40 7.79 2.31
CA ALA A 3 3.25 6.90 1.52
C ALA A 3 4.72 6.88 1.97
N GLY A 4 5.27 8.02 2.41
CA GLY A 4 6.64 8.09 2.95
C GLY A 4 6.80 7.63 4.40
N LYS A 5 5.69 7.37 5.13
CA LYS A 5 5.70 6.88 6.52
C LYS A 5 5.53 5.38 6.62
N VAL A 6 4.93 4.76 5.61
CA VAL A 6 4.83 3.29 5.56
C VAL A 6 6.17 2.71 5.08
N PRO A 7 6.56 1.51 5.54
CA PRO A 7 7.73 0.82 5.02
C PRO A 7 7.63 0.67 3.50
N PRO A 8 8.73 0.75 2.73
CA PRO A 8 8.69 0.56 1.28
C PRO A 8 8.12 -0.83 0.91
N PRO A 9 7.52 -0.98 -0.28
CA PRO A 9 7.08 -2.29 -0.75
C PRO A 9 8.27 -3.24 -0.87
N ARG A 10 8.01 -4.50 -0.58
CA ARG A 10 8.98 -5.59 -0.77
C ARG A 10 8.96 -6.06 -2.23
N GLU A 11 9.97 -6.79 -2.66
CA GLU A 11 10.07 -7.28 -4.05
C GLU A 11 8.88 -8.16 -4.44
N ASP A 12 8.47 -9.07 -3.57
CA ASP A 12 7.30 -9.94 -3.76
C ASP A 12 5.98 -9.16 -3.84
N GLU A 13 5.89 -8.04 -3.10
CA GLU A 13 4.76 -7.13 -3.20
C GLU A 13 4.71 -6.43 -4.56
N LEU A 14 5.86 -5.95 -5.06
CA LEU A 14 5.95 -5.29 -6.36
C LEU A 14 5.56 -6.23 -7.50
N GLU A 15 6.06 -7.47 -7.48
CA GLU A 15 5.69 -8.50 -8.46
C GLU A 15 4.17 -8.74 -8.48
N LYS A 16 3.52 -8.72 -7.32
CA LYS A 16 2.07 -8.90 -7.20
C LYS A 16 1.28 -7.66 -7.63
N LEU A 17 1.79 -6.47 -7.33
CA LEU A 17 1.17 -5.23 -7.75
C LEU A 17 1.16 -5.13 -9.28
N ASP A 18 2.23 -5.53 -9.97
CA ASP A 18 2.33 -5.55 -11.44
C ASP A 18 1.25 -6.40 -12.13
N GLU A 19 0.65 -7.37 -11.44
CA GLU A 19 -0.45 -8.20 -11.94
C GLU A 19 -1.81 -7.47 -11.90
N LEU A 20 -1.93 -6.33 -11.21
CA LEU A 20 -3.19 -5.63 -10.96
C LEU A 20 -3.47 -4.53 -12.00
N PRO A 21 -4.71 -4.43 -12.52
CA PRO A 21 -5.05 -3.45 -13.56
C PRO A 21 -5.22 -2.01 -13.06
N PHE A 22 -5.35 -1.81 -11.74
CA PHE A 22 -5.68 -0.52 -11.14
C PHE A 22 -4.69 -0.15 -10.04
N LEU A 23 -3.56 0.45 -10.45
CA LEU A 23 -2.52 0.93 -9.57
C LEU A 23 -2.33 2.44 -9.69
N HIS A 24 -1.98 3.04 -8.56
CA HIS A 24 -1.50 4.42 -8.46
C HIS A 24 -0.12 4.38 -7.80
N ASP A 25 0.64 5.48 -7.90
CA ASP A 25 2.01 5.57 -7.37
C ASP A 25 2.13 5.23 -5.86
N THR A 26 1.03 5.37 -5.12
CA THR A 26 0.97 5.06 -3.68
C THR A 26 0.20 3.77 -3.37
N SER A 27 -0.15 2.96 -4.38
CA SER A 27 -0.85 1.69 -4.19
C SER A 27 0.05 0.68 -3.48
N ARG A 28 -0.52 -0.04 -2.52
CA ARG A 28 0.15 -1.03 -1.67
C ARG A 28 -0.81 -2.16 -1.34
N LEU A 29 -0.26 -3.34 -1.09
CA LEU A 29 -1.01 -4.45 -0.52
C LEU A 29 -1.15 -4.22 0.99
N SER A 30 -2.38 -4.01 1.45
CA SER A 30 -2.65 -3.65 2.85
C SER A 30 -2.11 -4.68 3.86
N CYS A 31 -2.06 -5.96 3.49
CA CYS A 31 -1.52 -7.03 4.32
C CYS A 31 0.00 -6.92 4.58
N GLN A 32 0.73 -6.17 3.76
CA GLN A 32 2.18 -5.96 3.91
C GLN A 32 2.50 -4.69 4.73
N ILE A 33 1.50 -3.86 5.04
CA ILE A 33 1.69 -2.68 5.87
C ILE A 33 1.68 -3.10 7.33
N ILE A 34 2.86 -3.12 7.95
CA ILE A 34 3.00 -3.40 9.38
C ILE A 34 2.59 -2.17 10.19
N TRP A 35 1.67 -2.35 11.13
CA TRP A 35 1.18 -1.26 11.97
C TRP A 35 2.25 -0.75 12.94
N SER A 36 2.31 0.57 13.13
CA SER A 36 3.09 1.24 14.17
C SER A 36 2.32 2.45 14.69
N ASP A 37 2.69 2.96 15.88
CA ASP A 37 2.05 4.13 16.48
C ASP A 37 2.17 5.40 15.60
N GLU A 38 3.18 5.46 14.72
CA GLU A 38 3.37 6.56 13.77
C GLU A 38 2.32 6.61 12.65
N LEU A 39 1.56 5.51 12.49
CA LEU A 39 0.46 5.37 11.55
C LEU A 39 -0.90 5.66 12.17
N ASP A 40 -0.97 6.12 13.43
CA ASP A 40 -2.24 6.51 14.03
C ASP A 40 -2.93 7.61 13.20
N GLY A 41 -4.21 7.38 12.87
CA GLY A 41 -4.97 8.22 11.94
C GLY A 41 -4.69 8.02 10.45
N LEU A 42 -4.00 6.94 10.06
CA LEU A 42 -3.78 6.54 8.66
C LEU A 42 -5.10 6.57 7.87
N ARG A 43 -5.10 7.23 6.72
CA ARG A 43 -6.22 7.25 5.77
C ARG A 43 -5.81 6.58 4.47
N LEU A 44 -6.66 5.66 4.01
CA LEU A 44 -6.47 4.90 2.79
C LEU A 44 -7.68 5.06 1.87
N THR A 45 -7.46 4.84 0.59
CA THR A 45 -8.53 4.69 -0.39
C THR A 45 -8.47 3.28 -0.91
N LEU A 46 -9.56 2.54 -0.73
CA LEU A 46 -9.68 1.21 -1.31
C LEU A 46 -10.04 1.35 -2.78
N VAL A 47 -9.32 0.61 -3.62
CA VAL A 47 -9.69 0.48 -5.03
C VAL A 47 -11.06 -0.18 -5.07
N LYS A 48 -11.98 0.34 -5.88
CA LYS A 48 -13.26 -0.35 -6.12
C LYS A 48 -12.97 -1.64 -6.86
N GLU A 49 -13.67 -2.71 -6.50
CA GLU A 49 -13.54 -4.02 -7.14
C GLU A 49 -13.54 -3.91 -8.67
N ALA A 50 -12.64 -4.66 -9.30
CA ALA A 50 -12.64 -4.93 -10.73
C ALA A 50 -13.68 -6.02 -11.06
#